data_AF-A0A814VS46-F1
#
_entry.id   AF-A0A814VS46-F1
#
_cell.length_a   1.000
_cell.length_b   1.000
_cell.length_c   1.000
_cell.angle_alpha   90.00
_cell.angle_beta   90.00
_cell.angle_gamma   90.00
#
_symmetry.space_group_name_H-M   'P 1'
#
loop_
_entity.id
_entity.type
_entity.pdbx_description
1 polymer ?
#
loop_
_entity_poly.entity_id
_entity_poly.type
_entity_poly.pdbx_seq_one_letter_code
_entity_poly.pdbx_strand_id
1 'polypeptide(L)'
;MVVLFEDPRKLPLATFLMQVFITLVVCKILAKLLSYIRQPQVIGQIIAGILFGPSVLGHIRGWSETVWLPSSLPAFQLIANLGLLFFMFFLGLELDLGQIKNSWKTTIPIACASIIFPVGIGCAVALWFYDMNSNFQTNKIAFILFVASGFGFSAFPVLATLLNSNGLLNKPIGVQTISLAAVEDIAVWVILAIASAFSSGDSALQGLYTLLLTLAFIAIRDYSRIMLQIIIDDHHQ
;
A
#
# COMPACT_ATOMS: atom_id res chain seq x y z
N MET A 1 29.10 -20.99 -30.77
CA MET A 1 30.03 -19.88 -30.52
C MET A 1 29.48 -18.59 -31.13
N VAL A 2 28.28 -18.14 -30.72
CA VAL A 2 27.64 -16.88 -31.18
C VAL A 2 26.84 -16.27 -30.01
N VAL A 3 27.37 -16.35 -28.78
CA VAL A 3 26.75 -15.77 -27.56
C VAL A 3 27.68 -14.76 -26.89
N LEU A 4 28.88 -14.52 -27.44
CA LEU A 4 29.91 -13.67 -26.83
C LEU A 4 29.97 -12.24 -27.37
N PHE A 5 29.02 -11.82 -28.22
CA PHE A 5 28.98 -10.46 -28.82
C PHE A 5 27.61 -9.77 -28.70
N GLU A 6 26.72 -10.25 -27.85
CA GLU A 6 25.61 -9.41 -27.38
C GLU A 6 26.11 -8.62 -26.18
N ASP A 7 26.12 -7.29 -26.32
CA ASP A 7 26.39 -6.35 -25.24
C ASP A 7 25.63 -6.83 -23.98
N PRO A 8 26.30 -7.16 -22.86
CA PRO A 8 25.64 -7.79 -21.71
C PRO A 8 24.49 -6.94 -21.14
N ARG A 9 24.39 -5.68 -21.54
CA ARG A 9 23.29 -4.73 -21.27
C ARG A 9 22.00 -5.03 -22.03
N LYS A 10 22.04 -5.90 -23.06
CA LYS A 10 20.88 -6.29 -23.90
C LYS A 10 20.20 -7.58 -23.45
N LEU A 11 20.80 -8.32 -22.52
CA LEU A 11 20.19 -9.48 -21.88
C LEU A 11 19.22 -8.99 -20.78
N PRO A 12 17.90 -9.21 -20.90
CA PRO A 12 16.92 -8.67 -19.95
C PRO A 12 17.19 -9.12 -18.50
N LEU A 13 17.70 -10.34 -18.33
CA LEU A 13 18.04 -10.91 -17.03
C LEU A 13 19.29 -10.27 -16.40
N ALA A 14 20.33 -9.99 -17.19
CA ALA A 14 21.56 -9.36 -16.70
C ALA A 14 21.28 -7.91 -16.25
N THR A 15 20.50 -7.17 -17.03
CA THR A 15 20.07 -5.81 -16.70
C THR A 15 19.19 -5.80 -15.45
N PHE A 16 18.26 -6.76 -15.31
CA PHE A 16 17.45 -6.92 -14.10
C PHE A 16 18.31 -7.19 -12.85
N LEU A 17 19.24 -8.15 -12.90
CA LEU A 17 20.11 -8.46 -11.77
C LEU A 17 20.98 -7.27 -11.38
N MET A 18 21.49 -6.53 -12.37
CA MET A 18 22.23 -5.29 -12.16
C MET A 18 21.36 -4.23 -11.46
N GLN A 19 20.11 -4.02 -11.91
CA GLN A 19 19.17 -3.08 -11.29
C GLN A 19 18.88 -3.43 -9.83
N VAL A 20 18.61 -4.71 -9.54
CA VAL A 20 18.39 -5.19 -8.17
C VAL A 20 19.64 -4.96 -7.32
N PHE A 21 20.82 -5.32 -7.82
CA PHE A 21 22.08 -5.14 -7.11
C PHE A 21 22.34 -3.67 -6.76
N ILE A 22 22.25 -2.77 -7.76
CA ILE A 22 22.45 -1.32 -7.55
C ILE A 22 21.43 -0.77 -6.55
N THR A 23 20.17 -1.19 -6.67
CA THR A 23 19.09 -0.77 -5.76
C THR A 23 19.39 -1.20 -4.32
N LEU A 24 19.75 -2.46 -4.09
CA LEU A 24 20.06 -2.98 -2.75
C LEU A 24 21.26 -2.26 -2.13
N VAL A 25 22.32 -2.04 -2.91
CA VAL A 25 23.53 -1.35 -2.44
C VAL A 25 23.22 0.08 -2.02
N VAL A 26 22.54 0.85 -2.87
CA VAL A 26 22.23 2.26 -2.59
C VAL A 26 21.21 2.39 -1.46
N CYS A 27 20.16 1.55 -1.41
CA CYS A 27 19.24 1.49 -0.27
C CYS A 27 19.99 1.24 1.04
N LYS A 28 20.95 0.31 1.07
CA LYS A 28 21.71 -0.03 2.29
C LYS A 28 22.65 1.10 2.72
N ILE A 29 23.31 1.76 1.76
CA ILE A 29 24.17 2.91 2.03
C ILE A 29 23.35 4.07 2.59
N LEU A 30 22.23 4.43 1.94
CA LEU A 30 21.37 5.53 2.37
C LEU A 30 20.70 5.25 3.71
N ALA A 31 20.17 4.04 3.91
CA ALA A 31 19.60 3.63 5.20
C ALA A 31 20.66 3.72 6.33
N LYS A 32 21.91 3.29 6.07
CA LYS A 32 22.99 3.42 7.04
C LYS A 32 23.36 4.89 7.30
N LEU A 33 23.47 5.70 6.25
CA LEU A 33 23.78 7.12 6.39
C LEU A 33 22.72 7.85 7.22
N LEU A 34 21.44 7.59 6.93
CA LEU A 34 20.31 8.20 7.62
C LEU A 34 20.13 7.68 9.06
N SER A 35 20.58 6.45 9.34
CA SER A 35 20.61 5.92 10.70
C SER A 35 21.50 6.76 11.64
N TYR A 36 22.57 7.41 11.15
CA TYR A 36 23.36 8.35 11.95
C TYR A 36 22.57 9.58 12.41
N ILE A 37 21.53 9.95 11.66
CA ILE A 37 20.62 11.07 11.98
C ILE A 37 19.34 10.54 12.66
N ARG A 38 19.35 9.30 13.16
CA ARG A 38 18.22 8.63 13.83
C ARG A 38 16.95 8.52 12.98
N GLN A 39 17.09 8.50 11.66
CA GLN A 39 15.98 8.28 10.75
C GLN A 39 15.72 6.77 10.57
N PRO A 40 14.45 6.33 10.53
CA PRO A 40 14.08 4.96 10.18
C PRO A 40 14.68 4.52 8.84
N GLN A 41 15.12 3.26 8.75
CA GLN A 41 15.77 2.72 7.55
C GLN A 41 14.91 2.84 6.28
N VAL A 42 13.58 2.72 6.44
CA VAL A 42 12.60 2.83 5.35
C VAL A 42 12.69 4.18 4.63
N ILE A 43 13.02 5.27 5.34
CA ILE A 43 13.18 6.60 4.73
C ILE A 43 14.33 6.61 3.73
N GLY A 44 15.45 5.94 4.05
CA GLY A 44 16.58 5.82 3.12
C GLY A 44 16.26 5.02 1.88
N GLN A 45 15.40 4.01 1.99
CA GLN A 45 14.93 3.23 0.87
C GLN A 45 13.99 4.04 -0.04
N ILE A 46 13.09 4.85 0.55
CA ILE A 46 12.21 5.76 -0.20
C ILE A 46 13.05 6.80 -0.96
N ILE A 47 14.04 7.42 -0.30
CA ILE A 47 14.93 8.39 -0.94
C ILE A 47 15.72 7.74 -2.08
N ALA A 48 16.23 6.51 -1.89
CA ALA A 48 16.88 5.76 -2.95
C ALA A 48 15.96 5.57 -4.17
N GLY A 49 14.70 5.19 -3.93
CA GLY A 49 13.69 5.04 -4.98
C GLY A 49 13.41 6.36 -5.73
N ILE A 50 13.28 7.47 -5.01
CA ILE A 50 13.08 8.81 -5.61
C ILE A 50 14.29 9.22 -6.45
N LEU A 51 15.52 8.94 -5.97
CA LEU A 51 16.75 9.22 -6.70
C LEU A 51 16.80 8.43 -8.02
N PHE A 52 16.53 7.13 -7.98
CA PHE A 52 16.54 6.27 -9.17
C PHE A 52 15.35 6.49 -10.10
N GLY A 53 14.26 7.03 -9.59
CA GLY A 53 13.08 7.36 -10.36
C GLY A 53 13.28 8.50 -11.36
N PRO A 54 12.25 8.77 -12.19
CA PRO A 54 12.30 9.85 -13.15
C PRO A 54 12.43 11.23 -12.51
N SER A 55 12.08 11.36 -11.22
CA SER A 55 12.10 12.61 -10.46
C SER A 55 13.49 13.23 -10.33
N VAL A 56 14.56 12.44 -10.29
CA VAL A 56 15.93 12.95 -10.15
C VAL A 56 16.80 12.45 -11.30
N LEU A 57 17.23 11.19 -11.28
CA LEU A 57 18.20 10.68 -12.25
C LEU A 57 17.60 10.52 -13.67
N GLY A 58 16.27 10.47 -13.80
CA GLY A 58 15.61 10.48 -15.11
C GLY A 58 15.80 11.77 -15.92
N HIS A 59 16.25 12.87 -15.31
CA HIS A 59 16.59 14.10 -16.03
C HIS A 59 17.96 14.03 -16.74
N ILE A 60 18.80 13.04 -16.39
CA ILE A 60 20.10 12.84 -17.02
C ILE A 60 19.89 12.13 -18.35
N ARG A 61 20.34 12.74 -19.45
CA ARG A 61 20.24 12.17 -20.81
C ARG A 61 20.89 10.79 -20.85
N GLY A 62 20.12 9.78 -21.26
CA GLY A 62 20.58 8.39 -21.40
C GLY A 62 20.53 7.54 -20.13
N TRP A 63 20.19 8.07 -18.94
CA TRP A 63 20.10 7.28 -17.71
C TRP A 63 19.02 6.19 -17.78
N SER A 64 17.80 6.60 -18.15
CA SER A 64 16.66 5.69 -18.33
C SER A 64 16.89 4.68 -19.46
N GLU A 65 17.70 5.03 -20.46
CA GLU A 65 17.99 4.16 -21.60
C GLU A 65 19.13 3.17 -21.32
N THR A 66 20.00 3.45 -20.34
CA THR A 66 21.18 2.62 -20.04
C THR A 66 21.01 1.73 -18.82
N VAL A 67 20.39 2.22 -17.74
CA VAL A 67 20.31 1.48 -16.47
C VAL A 67 18.88 1.08 -16.12
N TRP A 68 17.87 1.89 -16.47
CA TRP A 68 16.43 1.61 -16.23
C TRP A 68 15.65 1.35 -17.52
N LEU A 69 16.10 0.36 -18.31
CA LEU A 69 15.47 0.02 -19.59
C LEU A 69 13.97 -0.29 -19.43
N PRO A 70 13.08 0.29 -20.26
CA PRO A 70 11.65 0.04 -20.19
C PRO A 70 11.27 -1.44 -20.28
N SER A 71 12.07 -2.25 -20.97
CA SER A 71 11.83 -3.69 -21.15
C SER A 71 12.00 -4.53 -19.88
N SER A 72 12.80 -4.08 -18.90
CA SER A 72 13.00 -4.81 -17.64
C SER A 72 12.11 -4.33 -16.49
N LEU A 73 11.45 -3.16 -16.64
CA LEU A 73 10.57 -2.59 -15.63
C LEU A 73 9.41 -3.51 -15.21
N PRO A 74 8.71 -4.23 -16.11
CA PRO A 74 7.63 -5.12 -15.69
C PRO A 74 8.10 -6.25 -14.78
N ALA A 75 9.27 -6.85 -15.07
CA ALA A 75 9.86 -7.89 -14.23
C ALA A 75 10.31 -7.32 -12.87
N PHE A 76 10.88 -6.12 -12.88
CA PHE A 76 11.25 -5.39 -11.67
C PHE A 76 10.02 -5.05 -10.79
N GLN A 77 8.93 -4.63 -11.40
CA GLN A 77 7.69 -4.32 -10.68
C GLN A 77 7.04 -5.57 -10.12
N LEU A 78 7.07 -6.69 -10.85
CA LEU A 78 6.56 -7.98 -10.36
C LEU A 78 7.32 -8.43 -9.11
N ILE A 79 8.66 -8.42 -9.14
CA ILE A 79 9.45 -8.82 -7.96
C ILE A 79 9.28 -7.84 -6.80
N ALA A 80 9.13 -6.54 -7.06
CA ALA A 80 8.86 -5.54 -6.03
C ALA A 80 7.51 -5.77 -5.35
N ASN A 81 6.46 -6.07 -6.12
CA ASN A 81 5.14 -6.39 -5.60
C ASN A 81 5.15 -7.71 -4.79
N LEU A 82 5.87 -8.73 -5.27
CA LEU A 82 6.05 -9.97 -4.50
C LEU A 82 6.83 -9.72 -3.20
N GLY A 83 7.90 -8.91 -3.26
CA GLY A 83 8.67 -8.52 -2.08
C GLY A 83 7.80 -7.79 -1.05
N LEU A 84 6.96 -6.86 -1.49
CA LEU A 84 5.99 -6.17 -0.63
C LEU A 84 4.97 -7.14 -0.03
N LEU A 85 4.45 -8.08 -0.81
CA LEU A 85 3.51 -9.09 -0.36
C LEU A 85 4.13 -9.99 0.72
N PHE A 86 5.32 -10.54 0.46
CA PHE A 86 6.03 -11.35 1.45
C PHE A 86 6.39 -10.53 2.69
N PHE A 87 6.78 -9.26 2.51
CA PHE A 87 7.05 -8.35 3.61
C PHE A 87 5.82 -8.16 4.51
N MET A 88 4.67 -7.82 3.93
CA MET A 88 3.41 -7.68 4.68
C MET A 88 2.98 -9.00 5.33
N PHE A 89 3.24 -10.14 4.68
CA PHE A 89 2.95 -11.46 5.24
C PHE A 89 3.80 -11.75 6.49
N PHE A 90 5.12 -11.58 6.40
CA PHE A 90 6.01 -11.77 7.56
C PHE A 90 5.67 -10.80 8.69
N LEU A 91 5.37 -9.55 8.35
CA LEU A 91 4.91 -8.57 9.32
C LEU A 91 3.63 -9.04 10.02
N GLY A 92 2.67 -9.58 9.27
CA GLY A 92 1.43 -10.13 9.81
C GLY A 92 1.64 -11.32 10.76
N LEU A 93 2.68 -12.14 10.53
CA LEU A 93 3.05 -13.25 11.44
C LEU A 93 3.61 -12.77 12.78
N GLU A 94 4.17 -11.56 12.82
CA GLU A 94 4.72 -10.97 14.05
C GLU A 94 3.65 -10.24 14.88
N LEU A 95 2.45 -10.02 14.32
CA LEU A 95 1.33 -9.35 15.00
C LEU A 95 0.52 -10.32 15.86
N ASP A 96 0.30 -9.94 17.13
CA ASP A 96 -0.65 -10.63 18.00
C ASP A 96 -2.10 -10.20 17.70
N LEU A 97 -2.77 -10.99 16.86
CA LEU A 97 -4.18 -10.77 16.48
C LEU A 97 -5.14 -10.82 17.67
N GLY A 98 -4.80 -11.53 18.74
CA GLY A 98 -5.62 -11.62 19.96
C GLY A 98 -5.66 -10.28 20.70
N GLN A 99 -4.49 -9.64 20.83
CA GLN A 99 -4.38 -8.32 21.44
C GLN A 99 -5.07 -7.23 20.60
N ILE A 100 -4.92 -7.29 19.27
CA ILE A 100 -5.63 -6.41 18.32
C ILE A 100 -7.14 -6.54 18.53
N LYS A 101 -7.64 -7.79 18.53
CA LYS A 101 -9.07 -8.07 18.71
C LYS A 101 -9.60 -7.56 20.05
N ASN A 102 -8.83 -7.61 21.14
CA ASN A 102 -9.30 -7.10 22.44
C ASN A 102 -9.41 -5.57 22.49
N SER A 103 -8.63 -4.85 21.68
CA SER A 103 -8.63 -3.38 21.64
C SER A 103 -9.73 -2.76 20.78
N TRP A 104 -10.50 -3.56 20.04
CA TRP A 104 -11.40 -3.08 18.98
C TRP A 104 -12.44 -2.03 19.44
N LYS A 105 -13.02 -2.20 20.64
CA LYS A 105 -14.06 -1.28 21.17
C LYS A 105 -13.52 0.12 21.42
N THR A 106 -12.26 0.23 21.86
CA THR A 106 -11.60 1.52 22.08
C THR A 106 -11.04 2.10 20.78
N THR A 107 -10.66 1.23 19.84
CA THR A 107 -10.02 1.63 18.58
C THR A 107 -11.02 2.21 17.57
N ILE A 108 -12.22 1.62 17.42
CA ILE A 108 -13.19 2.04 16.39
C ILE A 108 -13.57 3.53 16.48
N PRO A 109 -13.94 4.09 17.66
CA PRO A 109 -14.31 5.51 17.74
C PRO A 109 -13.15 6.44 17.35
N ILE A 110 -11.94 6.06 17.74
CA ILE A 110 -10.71 6.81 17.41
C ILE A 110 -10.45 6.73 15.91
N ALA A 111 -10.61 5.55 15.30
CA ALA A 111 -10.49 5.34 13.85
C ALA A 111 -11.50 6.16 13.06
N CYS A 112 -12.77 6.16 13.50
CA CYS A 112 -13.78 6.98 12.84
C CYS A 112 -13.40 8.46 12.90
N ALA A 113 -12.94 8.96 14.04
CA ALA A 113 -12.49 10.35 14.16
C ALA A 113 -11.26 10.65 13.28
N SER A 114 -10.27 9.75 13.24
CA SER A 114 -9.05 9.90 12.44
C SER A 114 -9.30 9.79 10.94
N ILE A 115 -10.37 9.13 10.50
CA ILE A 115 -10.76 9.03 9.08
C ILE A 115 -11.65 10.21 8.69
N ILE A 116 -12.72 10.46 9.43
CA ILE A 116 -13.75 11.45 9.08
C ILE A 116 -13.13 12.84 8.92
N PHE A 117 -12.20 13.20 9.80
CA PHE A 117 -11.58 14.53 9.76
C PHE A 117 -10.73 14.77 8.50
N PRO A 118 -9.65 14.01 8.20
CA PRO A 118 -8.85 14.22 7.00
C PRO A 118 -9.58 13.89 5.71
N VAL A 119 -10.45 12.87 5.68
CA VAL A 119 -11.29 12.59 4.50
C VAL A 119 -12.26 13.74 4.25
N GLY A 120 -12.84 14.32 5.31
CA GLY A 120 -13.70 15.51 5.21
C GLY A 120 -12.96 16.72 4.64
N ILE A 121 -11.72 16.95 5.08
CA ILE A 121 -10.84 17.98 4.50
C ILE A 121 -10.55 17.66 3.02
N GLY A 122 -10.23 16.40 2.70
CA GLY A 122 -10.01 15.95 1.33
C GLY A 122 -11.21 16.20 0.43
N CYS A 123 -12.45 15.96 0.92
CA CYS A 123 -13.68 16.31 0.21
C CYS A 123 -13.80 17.81 -0.04
N ALA A 124 -13.51 18.64 0.96
CA ALA A 124 -13.58 20.10 0.84
C ALA A 124 -12.54 20.63 -0.18
N VAL A 125 -11.30 20.14 -0.12
CA VAL A 125 -10.24 20.45 -1.07
C VAL A 125 -10.63 20.00 -2.48
N ALA A 126 -11.20 18.80 -2.62
CA ALA A 126 -11.63 18.28 -3.90
C ALA A 126 -12.75 19.12 -4.54
N LEU A 127 -13.74 19.54 -3.74
CA LEU A 127 -14.81 20.43 -4.20
C LEU A 127 -14.25 21.77 -4.66
N TRP A 128 -13.39 22.39 -3.86
CA TRP A 128 -12.75 23.65 -4.20
C TRP A 128 -11.94 23.56 -5.49
N PHE A 129 -11.17 22.48 -5.67
CA PHE A 129 -10.36 22.28 -6.87
C PHE A 129 -11.20 21.97 -8.11
N TYR A 130 -12.27 21.18 -7.95
CA TYR A 130 -13.17 20.84 -9.04
C TYR A 130 -13.93 22.06 -9.55
N ASP A 131 -14.39 22.93 -8.65
CA ASP A 131 -15.13 24.13 -9.02
C ASP A 131 -14.23 25.23 -9.62
N MET A 132 -12.93 25.25 -9.26
CA MET A 132 -11.94 26.17 -9.84
C MET A 132 -11.52 25.78 -11.27
N ASN A 133 -11.64 24.51 -11.64
CA ASN A 133 -11.24 23.98 -12.94
C ASN A 133 -12.44 23.43 -13.71
N SER A 134 -13.06 24.28 -14.55
CA SER A 134 -14.20 23.92 -15.40
C SER A 134 -13.90 22.88 -16.49
N ASN A 135 -12.64 22.46 -16.65
CA ASN A 135 -12.20 21.54 -17.71
C ASN A 135 -12.20 20.07 -17.28
N PHE A 136 -12.60 19.73 -16.06
CA PHE A 136 -12.70 18.33 -15.66
C PHE A 136 -13.87 17.63 -16.36
N GLN A 137 -13.55 16.66 -17.22
CA GLN A 137 -14.54 15.78 -17.86
C GLN A 137 -14.86 14.51 -17.03
N THR A 138 -14.29 14.40 -15.83
CA THR A 138 -14.49 13.27 -14.92
C THR A 138 -15.75 13.45 -14.07
N ASN A 139 -16.42 12.36 -13.70
CA ASN A 139 -17.53 12.40 -12.76
C ASN A 139 -17.13 13.12 -11.45
N LYS A 140 -17.87 14.18 -11.06
CA LYS A 140 -17.59 14.99 -9.86
C LYS A 140 -17.52 14.14 -8.58
N ILE A 141 -18.41 13.17 -8.42
CA ILE A 141 -18.45 12.29 -7.24
C ILE A 141 -17.22 11.38 -7.22
N ALA A 142 -16.88 10.78 -8.37
CA ALA A 142 -15.68 9.93 -8.49
C ALA A 142 -14.42 10.72 -8.16
N PHE A 143 -14.30 11.94 -8.66
CA PHE A 143 -13.17 12.83 -8.38
C PHE A 143 -13.07 13.16 -6.88
N ILE A 144 -14.17 13.57 -6.25
CA ILE A 144 -14.20 13.91 -4.83
C ILE A 144 -13.80 12.72 -3.97
N LEU A 145 -14.41 11.56 -4.18
CA LEU A 145 -14.11 10.36 -3.39
C LEU A 145 -12.67 9.88 -3.60
N PHE A 146 -12.15 9.97 -4.83
CA PHE A 146 -10.76 9.62 -5.12
C PHE A 146 -9.79 10.55 -4.38
N VAL A 147 -9.97 11.87 -4.47
CA VAL A 147 -9.12 12.83 -3.76
C VAL A 147 -9.26 12.68 -2.24
N ALA A 148 -10.49 12.53 -1.73
CA ALA A 148 -10.76 12.35 -0.31
C ALA A 148 -10.10 11.08 0.26
N SER A 149 -10.12 9.98 -0.48
CA SER A 149 -9.40 8.75 -0.11
C SER A 149 -7.89 8.98 0.00
N GLY A 150 -7.33 9.83 -0.86
CA GLY A 150 -5.94 10.30 -0.83
C GLY A 150 -5.52 10.85 0.54
N PHE A 151 -6.41 11.61 1.18
CA PHE A 151 -6.17 12.20 2.50
C PHE A 151 -6.36 11.19 3.65
N GLY A 152 -7.07 10.09 3.42
CA GLY A 152 -7.30 9.04 4.42
C GLY A 152 -6.21 7.96 4.46
N PHE A 153 -5.32 7.91 3.47
CA PHE A 153 -4.30 6.87 3.41
C PHE A 153 -3.24 7.00 4.51
N SER A 154 -3.03 5.90 5.24
CA SER A 154 -1.86 5.70 6.09
C SER A 154 -1.07 4.48 5.60
N ALA A 155 0.26 4.60 5.51
CA ALA A 155 1.11 3.51 5.01
C ALA A 155 1.36 2.48 6.11
N PHE A 156 0.43 1.52 6.25
CA PHE A 156 0.49 0.45 7.25
C PHE A 156 1.86 -0.27 7.34
N PRO A 157 2.50 -0.70 6.23
CA PRO A 157 3.81 -1.35 6.27
C PRO A 157 4.89 -0.52 6.97
N VAL A 158 4.91 0.79 6.69
CA VAL A 158 5.92 1.70 7.22
C VAL A 158 5.71 1.90 8.72
N LEU A 159 4.45 2.09 9.13
CA LEU A 159 4.07 2.24 10.53
C LEU A 159 4.45 1.01 11.35
N ALA A 160 4.11 -0.18 10.85
CA ALA A 160 4.39 -1.42 11.56
C ALA A 160 5.90 -1.72 11.62
N THR A 161 6.66 -1.42 10.56
CA THR A 161 8.15 -1.48 10.59
C THR A 161 8.72 -0.52 11.62
N LEU A 162 8.16 0.69 11.69
CA LEU A 162 8.60 1.70 12.66
C LEU A 162 8.35 1.24 14.09
N LEU A 163 7.17 0.67 14.38
CA LEU A 163 6.86 0.13 15.69
C LEU A 163 7.72 -1.09 16.03
N ASN A 164 8.00 -1.97 15.06
CA ASN A 164 8.86 -3.13 15.27
C ASN A 164 10.30 -2.70 15.57
N SER A 165 10.87 -1.80 14.76
CA SER A 165 12.24 -1.31 14.95
C SER A 165 12.46 -0.56 16.26
N ASN A 166 11.41 0.00 16.87
CA ASN A 166 11.46 0.65 18.18
C ASN A 166 11.04 -0.27 19.35
N GLY A 167 10.75 -1.55 19.10
CA GLY A 167 10.29 -2.48 20.14
C GLY A 167 8.94 -2.09 20.76
N LEU A 168 8.09 -1.40 19.99
CA LEU A 168 6.76 -0.94 20.42
C LEU A 168 5.63 -1.83 19.90
N LEU A 169 5.89 -2.72 18.93
CA LEU A 169 4.89 -3.52 18.21
C LEU A 169 3.92 -4.26 19.16
N ASN A 170 4.47 -4.89 20.21
CA ASN A 170 3.72 -5.68 21.19
C ASN A 170 3.31 -4.89 22.45
N LYS A 171 3.54 -3.58 22.49
CA LYS A 171 3.10 -2.72 23.61
C LYS A 171 1.66 -2.27 23.39
N PRO A 172 0.91 -1.89 24.44
CA PRO A 172 -0.48 -1.44 24.31
C PRO A 172 -0.66 -0.34 23.27
N ILE A 173 0.28 0.61 23.20
CA ILE A 173 0.25 1.69 22.21
C ILE A 173 0.49 1.19 20.79
N GLY A 174 1.40 0.23 20.59
CA GLY A 174 1.66 -0.36 19.27
C GLY A 174 0.47 -1.17 18.77
N VAL A 175 -0.11 -2.02 19.63
CA VAL A 175 -1.33 -2.78 19.32
C VAL A 175 -2.47 -1.84 18.95
N GLN A 176 -2.72 -0.79 19.74
CA GLN A 176 -3.77 0.19 19.43
C GLN A 176 -3.53 0.91 18.10
N THR A 177 -2.29 1.34 17.83
CA THR A 177 -1.91 2.01 16.59
C THR A 177 -2.05 1.11 15.35
N ILE A 178 -1.68 -0.17 15.47
CA ILE A 178 -1.81 -1.15 14.37
C ILE A 178 -3.29 -1.48 14.12
N SER A 179 -4.07 -1.69 15.18
CA SER A 179 -5.52 -1.88 15.07
C SER A 179 -6.20 -0.69 14.40
N LEU A 180 -5.78 0.53 14.76
CA LEU A 180 -6.28 1.78 14.17
C LEU A 180 -6.00 1.82 12.67
N ALA A 181 -4.74 1.62 12.28
CA ALA A 181 -4.31 1.64 10.88
C ALA A 181 -4.99 0.54 10.04
N ALA A 182 -5.27 -0.63 10.61
CA ALA A 182 -6.00 -1.70 9.92
C ALA A 182 -7.45 -1.31 9.60
N VAL A 183 -8.13 -0.60 10.51
CA VAL A 183 -9.49 -0.10 10.28
C VAL A 183 -9.49 1.01 9.22
N GLU A 184 -8.49 1.90 9.26
CA GLU A 184 -8.29 2.95 8.25
C GLU A 184 -8.10 2.38 6.85
N ASP A 185 -7.23 1.39 6.68
CA ASP A 185 -6.96 0.77 5.37
C ASP A 185 -8.24 0.19 4.76
N ILE A 186 -9.02 -0.58 5.54
CA ILE A 186 -10.31 -1.12 5.10
C ILE A 186 -11.27 -0.01 4.66
N ALA A 187 -11.40 1.06 5.45
CA ALA A 187 -12.31 2.15 5.16
C ALA A 187 -11.93 2.89 3.86
N VAL A 188 -10.65 3.18 3.67
CA VAL A 188 -10.15 3.88 2.47
C VAL A 188 -10.32 3.02 1.22
N TRP A 189 -10.06 1.70 1.31
CA TRP A 189 -10.31 0.78 0.20
C TRP A 189 -11.79 0.72 -0.20
N VAL A 190 -12.72 0.79 0.76
CA VAL A 190 -14.16 0.90 0.46
C VAL A 190 -14.49 2.20 -0.27
N ILE A 191 -13.95 3.34 0.19
CA ILE A 191 -14.15 4.64 -0.47
C ILE A 191 -13.62 4.59 -1.91
N LEU A 192 -12.44 4.00 -2.13
CA LEU A 192 -11.84 3.85 -3.46
C LEU A 192 -12.62 2.92 -4.37
N ALA A 193 -13.15 1.81 -3.85
CA ALA A 193 -14.02 0.93 -4.62
C ALA A 193 -15.27 1.68 -5.11
N ILE A 194 -15.87 2.50 -4.25
CA ILE A 194 -17.00 3.35 -4.62
C ILE A 194 -16.57 4.41 -5.65
N ALA A 195 -15.44 5.09 -5.43
CA ALA A 195 -14.90 6.08 -6.38
C ALA A 195 -14.67 5.47 -7.77
N SER A 196 -14.09 4.27 -7.83
CA SER A 196 -13.86 3.52 -9.07
C SER A 196 -15.17 3.19 -9.76
N ALA A 197 -16.20 2.75 -9.03
CA ALA A 197 -17.51 2.45 -9.60
C ALA A 197 -18.16 3.67 -10.26
N PHE A 198 -18.02 4.87 -9.65
CA PHE A 198 -18.53 6.11 -10.26
C PHE A 198 -17.69 6.61 -11.44
N SER A 199 -16.42 6.20 -11.54
CA SER A 199 -15.51 6.62 -12.61
C SER A 199 -15.75 5.91 -13.95
N SER A 200 -16.21 4.65 -13.91
CA SER A 200 -16.33 3.79 -15.11
C SER A 200 -17.53 4.12 -16.02
N GLY A 201 -18.39 5.07 -15.66
CA GLY A 201 -19.52 5.54 -16.49
C GLY A 201 -20.67 4.55 -16.67
N ASP A 202 -20.46 3.26 -16.42
CA ASP A 202 -21.51 2.25 -16.37
C ASP A 202 -22.25 2.34 -15.05
N SER A 203 -23.44 2.95 -15.12
CA SER A 203 -24.59 2.91 -14.20
C SER A 203 -24.32 2.55 -12.73
N ALA A 204 -24.84 3.37 -11.80
CA ALA A 204 -24.83 3.15 -10.35
C ALA A 204 -25.22 1.71 -9.89
N LEU A 205 -25.90 0.95 -10.75
CA LEU A 205 -26.11 -0.49 -10.65
C LEU A 205 -24.80 -1.29 -10.51
N GLN A 206 -23.75 -1.06 -11.31
CA GLN A 206 -22.47 -1.78 -11.16
C GLN A 206 -21.81 -1.48 -9.81
N GLY A 207 -21.83 -0.22 -9.34
CA GLY A 207 -21.36 0.12 -7.99
C GLY A 207 -22.14 -0.59 -6.88
N LEU A 208 -23.46 -0.69 -7.02
CA LEU A 208 -24.30 -1.47 -6.12
C LEU A 208 -23.95 -2.96 -6.18
N TYR A 209 -23.71 -3.52 -7.38
CA TYR A 209 -23.27 -4.90 -7.56
C TYR A 209 -21.92 -5.18 -6.89
N THR A 210 -20.92 -4.31 -7.07
CA THR A 210 -19.61 -4.46 -6.42
C THR A 210 -19.72 -4.37 -4.90
N LEU A 211 -20.57 -3.47 -4.38
CA LEU A 211 -20.83 -3.34 -2.95
C LEU A 211 -21.57 -4.57 -2.39
N LEU A 212 -22.57 -5.09 -3.10
CA LEU A 212 -23.28 -6.32 -2.71
C LEU A 212 -22.36 -7.54 -2.76
N LEU A 213 -21.50 -7.66 -3.77
CA LEU A 213 -20.53 -8.74 -3.88
C LEU A 213 -19.49 -8.71 -2.76
N THR A 214 -19.01 -7.52 -2.39
CA THR A 214 -18.08 -7.37 -1.25
C THR A 214 -18.75 -7.71 0.08
N LEU A 215 -19.99 -7.29 0.31
CA LEU A 215 -20.76 -7.70 1.49
C LEU A 215 -21.05 -9.21 1.51
N ALA A 216 -21.41 -9.80 0.36
CA ALA A 216 -21.64 -11.24 0.23
C ALA A 216 -20.35 -12.03 0.53
N PHE A 217 -19.21 -11.56 0.03
CA PHE A 217 -17.91 -12.16 0.32
C PHE A 217 -17.59 -12.14 1.82
N ILE A 218 -17.84 -11.01 2.50
CA ILE A 218 -17.66 -10.88 3.96
C ILE A 218 -18.59 -11.84 4.71
N ALA A 219 -19.87 -11.94 4.31
CA ALA A 219 -20.83 -12.84 4.93
C ALA A 219 -20.44 -14.32 4.75
N ILE A 220 -19.98 -14.72 3.57
CA ILE A 220 -19.49 -16.08 3.29
C ILE A 220 -18.25 -16.39 4.15
N ARG A 221 -17.32 -15.44 4.26
CA ARG A 221 -16.14 -15.57 5.12
C ARG A 221 -16.56 -15.83 6.57
N ASP A 222 -17.47 -15.03 7.12
CA ASP A 222 -17.90 -15.16 8.51
C ASP A 222 -18.69 -16.45 8.74
N TYR A 223 -19.55 -16.85 7.80
CA TYR A 223 -20.24 -18.13 7.83
C TYR A 223 -19.27 -19.32 7.81
N SER A 224 -18.25 -19.28 6.94
CA SER A 224 -17.24 -20.34 6.85
C SER A 224 -16.41 -20.46 8.14
N ARG A 225 -16.10 -19.34 8.80
CA ARG A 225 -15.42 -19.35 10.10
C ARG A 225 -16.26 -19.99 11.20
N ILE A 226 -17.55 -19.65 11.27
CA ILE A 226 -18.47 -20.21 12.26
C ILE A 226 -18.66 -21.72 12.01
N MET A 227 -18.84 -22.12 10.75
CA MET A 227 -18.98 -23.53 10.39
C MET A 227 -17.73 -24.34 10.75
N LEU A 228 -16.53 -23.81 10.49
CA LEU A 228 -15.27 -24.47 10.85
C LEU A 228 -15.11 -24.62 12.37
N GLN A 229 -15.55 -23.64 13.16
CA GLN A 229 -15.54 -23.76 14.62
C GLN A 229 -16.48 -24.86 15.10
N ILE A 230 -17.68 -24.96 14.53
CA ILE A 230 -18.65 -26.02 14.86
C ILE A 230 -18.09 -27.41 14.51
N ILE A 231 -17.45 -27.57 13.35
CA ILE A 231 -16.87 -28.87 12.94
C ILE A 231 -15.68 -29.26 13.83
N ILE A 232 -14.85 -28.31 14.25
CA ILE A 232 -13.70 -28.56 15.12
C ILE A 232 -14.16 -28.93 16.54
N ASP A 233 -15.20 -28.27 17.05
CA ASP A 233 -15.75 -28.56 18.38
C ASP A 233 -16.47 -29.92 18.43
N ASP A 234 -17.10 -30.35 17.33
CA ASP A 234 -17.78 -31.67 17.22
C ASP A 234 -16.81 -32.85 17.14
N HIS A 235 -15.56 -32.63 16.69
CA HIS A 235 -14.52 -33.66 16.62
C HIS A 235 -13.74 -33.87 17.94
N HIS A 236 -13.95 -33.03 18.95
CA HIS A 236 -13.30 -33.12 20.26
C HIS A 236 -14.19 -33.70 21.37
N GLN A 237 -15.39 -34.20 21.03
CA GLN A 237 -16.22 -35.06 21.88
C GLN A 237 -16.13 -36.53 21.46
#